data_AF-A0A423KN79-F1
#
_entry.id   AF-A0A423KN79-F1
#
_cell.length_a   1.000
_cell.length_b   1.000
_cell.length_c   1.000
_cell.angle_alpha   90.00
_cell.angle_beta   90.00
_cell.angle_gamma   90.00
#
_symmetry.space_group_name_H-M   'P 1'
#
loop_
_entity.id
_entity.type
_entity.pdbx_description
1 polymer ?
#
loop_
_entity_poly.entity_id
_entity_poly.type
_entity_poly.pdbx_seq_one_letter_code
_entity_poly.pdbx_strand_id
1 'polypeptide(L)'
;MGWFKQLMGLEAPAPTNSQWTENDTVPVTGALGLAQGKGLMFDTTLRLLLDEKTTVTIPVQSQQIWSVGTVDLGQSTWLSRYYMNDEDYWLQVHTTGDVAGQVESVILFNYLSYVTITSEAELRRLAGPQSLIGLPTYTHNGVEYTREWGTENGQTELVPLSEKVRNPDESYVIEHRSMLYARDTGLTDRRELLLFSVEEDSEGTISLSTSLGISLYTTDLNVL
;
A
#
# COMPACT_ATOMS: atom_id res chain seq x y z
N MET A 1 -19.06 5.82 -12.89
CA MET A 1 -17.65 5.44 -13.11
C MET A 1 -17.02 4.85 -11.84
N GLY A 2 -17.76 4.07 -11.01
CA GLY A 2 -17.29 3.63 -9.68
C GLY A 2 -16.83 2.17 -9.58
N TRP A 3 -17.30 1.29 -10.47
CA TRP A 3 -17.06 -0.16 -10.37
C TRP A 3 -15.58 -0.58 -10.54
N PHE A 4 -14.80 0.18 -11.32
CA PHE A 4 -13.37 -0.09 -11.52
C PHE A 4 -12.51 0.26 -10.30
N LYS A 5 -12.95 1.21 -9.45
CA LYS A 5 -12.23 1.54 -8.21
C LYS A 5 -12.41 0.44 -7.15
N GLN A 6 -13.61 -0.14 -7.09
CA GLN A 6 -13.95 -1.24 -6.20
C GLN A 6 -13.20 -2.52 -6.56
N LEU A 7 -13.04 -2.82 -7.86
CA LEU A 7 -12.26 -3.98 -8.34
C LEU A 7 -10.75 -3.83 -8.10
N MET A 8 -10.22 -2.61 -7.97
CA MET A 8 -8.78 -2.36 -7.86
C MET A 8 -8.31 -2.08 -6.42
N GLY A 9 -9.21 -2.10 -5.42
CA GLY A 9 -8.89 -1.68 -4.05
C GLY A 9 -8.57 -0.19 -3.91
N LEU A 10 -9.04 0.61 -4.88
CA LEU A 10 -8.79 2.07 -4.98
C LEU A 10 -9.94 2.90 -4.42
N GLU A 11 -10.94 2.25 -3.85
CA GLU A 11 -11.96 2.92 -3.05
C GLU A 11 -11.43 3.07 -1.63
N ALA A 12 -11.72 4.20 -0.98
CA ALA A 12 -11.37 4.35 0.42
C ALA A 12 -12.11 3.25 1.19
N PRO A 13 -11.43 2.44 2.01
CA PRO A 13 -12.12 1.52 2.90
C PRO A 13 -13.17 2.27 3.73
N ALA A 14 -14.27 1.58 4.03
CA ALA A 14 -15.23 2.11 4.98
C ALA A 14 -14.48 2.37 6.30
N PRO A 15 -14.71 3.51 6.98
CA PRO A 15 -14.12 3.74 8.29
C PRO A 15 -14.65 2.66 9.22
N THR A 16 -13.82 1.64 9.44
CA THR A 16 -14.15 0.50 10.27
C THR A 16 -13.28 0.64 11.50
N ASN A 17 -13.89 0.58 12.69
CA ASN A 17 -13.16 0.42 13.95
C ASN A 17 -12.64 -1.03 14.02
N SER A 18 -11.82 -1.47 13.06
CA SER A 18 -11.14 -2.76 13.12
C SER A 18 -10.11 -2.67 14.24
N GLN A 19 -10.56 -2.91 15.48
CA GLN A 19 -9.70 -3.05 16.64
C GLN A 19 -9.11 -4.45 16.60
N TRP A 20 -8.08 -4.63 15.78
CA TRP A 20 -7.23 -5.80 15.87
C TRP A 20 -6.70 -5.92 17.30
N THR A 21 -6.85 -7.10 17.88
CA THR A 21 -6.18 -7.42 19.13
C THR A 21 -4.94 -8.26 18.81
N GLU A 22 -3.93 -8.17 19.66
CA GLU A 22 -2.65 -8.89 19.52
C GLU A 22 -2.86 -10.41 19.31
N ASN A 23 -3.99 -10.97 19.78
CA ASN A 23 -4.35 -12.38 19.67
C ASN A 23 -5.12 -12.81 18.41
N ASP A 24 -5.51 -11.90 17.52
CA ASP A 24 -6.23 -12.30 16.31
C ASP A 24 -5.36 -13.17 15.38
N THR A 25 -5.91 -14.32 14.97
CA THR A 25 -5.18 -15.32 14.17
C THR A 25 -5.31 -14.99 12.69
N VAL A 26 -4.19 -14.58 12.09
CA VAL A 26 -4.09 -14.33 10.64
C VAL A 26 -3.61 -15.62 9.95
N PRO A 27 -4.13 -15.96 8.75
CA PRO A 27 -3.66 -17.13 8.01
C PRO A 27 -2.14 -17.14 7.83
N VAL A 28 -1.53 -18.31 8.02
CA VAL A 28 -0.08 -18.51 7.88
C VAL A 28 0.37 -18.36 6.42
N THR A 29 -0.52 -18.57 5.46
CA THR A 29 -0.29 -18.39 4.03
C THR A 29 -1.42 -17.53 3.48
N GLY A 30 -1.06 -16.41 2.86
CA GLY A 30 -1.98 -15.50 2.20
C GLY A 30 -2.26 -15.91 0.76
N ALA A 31 -2.98 -15.05 0.05
CA ALA A 31 -3.30 -15.26 -1.35
C ALA A 31 -2.02 -15.43 -2.21
N LEU A 32 -2.17 -16.11 -3.35
CA LEU A 32 -1.07 -16.44 -4.28
C LEU A 32 0.05 -17.30 -3.66
N GLY A 33 -0.16 -17.87 -2.48
CA GLY A 33 0.85 -18.65 -1.76
C GLY A 33 1.90 -17.79 -1.05
N LEU A 34 1.67 -16.48 -0.95
CA LEU A 34 2.57 -15.55 -0.28
C LEU A 34 2.56 -15.78 1.23
N ALA A 35 3.73 -15.85 1.83
CA ALA A 35 3.88 -16.05 3.27
C ALA A 35 5.25 -15.52 3.72
N GLN A 36 5.36 -15.23 5.02
CA GLN A 36 6.65 -14.91 5.62
C GLN A 36 7.68 -16.00 5.35
N GLY A 37 8.90 -15.59 5.01
CA GLY A 37 10.03 -16.48 4.71
C GLY A 37 10.08 -16.97 3.26
N LYS A 38 9.01 -16.77 2.47
CA LYS A 38 8.97 -17.13 1.04
C LYS A 38 9.77 -16.16 0.18
N GLY A 39 10.30 -16.68 -0.92
CA GLY A 39 10.91 -15.85 -1.96
C GLY A 39 9.87 -15.33 -2.94
N LEU A 40 10.04 -14.11 -3.42
CA LEU A 40 9.23 -13.50 -4.46
C LEU A 40 10.14 -13.06 -5.60
N MET A 41 9.79 -13.44 -6.82
CA MET A 41 10.49 -13.04 -8.03
C MET A 41 9.50 -12.39 -9.00
N PHE A 42 9.95 -11.35 -9.68
CA PHE A 42 9.18 -10.61 -10.67
C PHE A 42 9.60 -11.03 -12.09
N ASP A 43 8.66 -11.03 -13.02
CA ASP A 43 8.97 -11.32 -14.42
C ASP A 43 9.97 -10.30 -14.99
N THR A 44 11.06 -10.80 -15.54
CA THR A 44 12.15 -9.97 -16.10
C THR A 44 11.72 -9.02 -17.21
N THR A 45 10.63 -9.34 -17.93
CA THR A 45 10.09 -8.52 -19.02
C THR A 45 9.34 -7.29 -18.52
N LEU A 46 8.92 -7.26 -17.24
CA LEU A 46 8.20 -6.11 -16.67
C LEU A 46 9.02 -4.83 -16.74
N ARG A 47 10.33 -4.93 -16.49
CA ARG A 47 11.22 -3.77 -16.57
C ARG A 47 11.24 -3.17 -17.97
N LEU A 48 11.26 -4.01 -19.00
CA LEU A 48 11.24 -3.55 -20.39
C LEU A 48 9.88 -2.95 -20.77
N LEU A 49 8.79 -3.50 -20.24
CA LEU A 49 7.45 -2.99 -20.46
C LEU A 49 7.22 -1.60 -19.80
N LEU A 50 7.77 -1.43 -18.60
CA LEU A 50 7.58 -0.25 -17.76
C LEU A 50 8.57 0.89 -18.05
N ASP A 51 9.62 0.62 -18.84
CA ASP A 51 10.63 1.59 -19.20
C ASP A 51 10.01 2.84 -19.83
N GLU A 52 10.49 4.01 -19.41
CA GLU A 52 9.96 5.34 -19.76
C GLU A 52 8.48 5.61 -19.39
N LYS A 53 7.72 4.64 -18.86
CA LYS A 53 6.30 4.80 -18.47
C LYS A 53 6.11 5.17 -17.00
N THR A 54 7.03 4.71 -16.16
CA THR A 54 7.00 4.85 -14.70
C THR A 54 8.41 4.96 -14.15
N THR A 55 8.54 5.59 -12.99
CA THR A 55 9.80 5.61 -12.22
C THR A 55 9.82 4.55 -11.12
N VAL A 56 8.78 3.69 -11.03
CA VAL A 56 8.74 2.56 -10.10
C VAL A 56 9.87 1.59 -10.44
N THR A 57 10.63 1.20 -9.43
CA THR A 57 11.70 0.23 -9.59
C THR A 57 11.16 -1.19 -9.40
N ILE A 58 11.60 -2.12 -10.25
CA ILE A 58 11.24 -3.54 -10.13
C ILE A 58 12.47 -4.31 -9.63
N PRO A 59 12.35 -5.11 -8.55
CA PRO A 59 13.43 -5.94 -8.06
C PRO A 59 13.99 -6.87 -9.14
N VAL A 60 15.31 -6.92 -9.26
CA VAL A 60 16.00 -7.77 -10.25
C VAL A 60 16.23 -9.17 -9.70
N GLN A 61 16.47 -9.28 -8.40
CA GLN A 61 16.72 -10.54 -7.71
C GLN A 61 15.46 -10.95 -6.96
N SER A 62 15.40 -12.24 -6.59
CA SER A 62 14.36 -12.71 -5.69
C SER A 62 14.47 -12.03 -4.34
N GLN A 63 13.35 -11.54 -3.83
CA GLN A 63 13.25 -10.91 -2.51
C GLN A 63 12.63 -11.86 -1.51
N GLN A 64 13.11 -11.87 -0.27
CA GLN A 64 12.48 -12.67 0.77
C GLN A 64 11.44 -11.82 1.50
N ILE A 65 10.25 -12.37 1.69
CA ILE A 65 9.21 -11.74 2.51
C ILE A 65 9.64 -11.85 3.98
N TRP A 66 9.97 -10.71 4.58
CA TRP A 66 10.40 -10.64 5.98
C TRP A 66 9.23 -10.48 6.94
N SER A 67 8.30 -9.58 6.61
CA SER A 67 7.13 -9.29 7.45
C SER A 67 5.85 -9.33 6.62
N VAL A 68 4.74 -9.65 7.29
CA VAL A 68 3.41 -9.64 6.69
C VAL A 68 2.48 -8.76 7.52
N GLY A 69 1.92 -7.75 6.89
CA GLY A 69 0.87 -6.89 7.40
C GLY A 69 -0.51 -7.34 6.92
N THR A 70 -1.52 -7.20 7.77
CA THR A 70 -2.92 -7.43 7.40
C THR A 70 -3.78 -6.27 7.86
N VAL A 71 -4.60 -5.75 6.96
CA VAL A 71 -5.60 -4.70 7.22
C VAL A 71 -6.97 -5.26 6.90
N ASP A 72 -7.91 -5.14 7.84
CA ASP A 72 -9.33 -5.42 7.62
C ASP A 72 -9.99 -4.13 7.11
N LEU A 73 -10.57 -4.18 5.91
CA LEU A 73 -11.30 -3.05 5.33
C LEU A 73 -12.82 -3.13 5.60
N GLY A 74 -13.25 -4.15 6.36
CA GLY A 74 -14.63 -4.50 6.58
C GLY A 74 -15.24 -5.21 5.37
N GLN A 75 -16.49 -5.68 5.53
CA GLN A 75 -17.28 -6.29 4.44
C GLN A 75 -16.55 -7.43 3.73
N SER A 76 -15.81 -8.26 4.48
CA SER A 76 -15.02 -9.37 3.93
C SER A 76 -13.99 -8.91 2.89
N THR A 77 -13.38 -7.75 3.09
CA THR A 77 -12.36 -7.17 2.22
C THR A 77 -11.08 -6.93 3.01
N TRP A 78 -9.94 -7.30 2.44
CA TRP A 78 -8.66 -7.32 3.14
C TRP A 78 -7.53 -6.74 2.31
N LEU A 79 -6.57 -6.10 2.96
CA LEU A 79 -5.25 -5.85 2.37
C LEU A 79 -4.21 -6.70 3.10
N SER A 80 -3.44 -7.46 2.33
CA SER A 80 -2.22 -8.10 2.82
C SER A 80 -1.01 -7.39 2.26
N ARG A 81 -0.11 -6.94 3.15
CA ARG A 81 1.15 -6.26 2.80
C ARG A 81 2.32 -7.17 3.11
N TYR A 82 3.20 -7.36 2.15
CA TYR A 82 4.36 -8.24 2.26
C TYR A 82 5.61 -7.38 2.14
N TYR A 83 6.31 -7.19 3.25
CA TYR A 83 7.51 -6.35 3.32
C TYR A 83 8.75 -7.20 3.03
N MET A 84 9.58 -6.72 2.10
CA MET A 84 10.78 -7.43 1.69
C MET A 84 11.93 -7.20 2.67
N ASN A 85 12.88 -8.12 2.69
CA ASN A 85 14.03 -8.10 3.58
C ASN A 85 15.08 -7.01 3.25
N ASP A 86 15.00 -6.41 2.07
CA ASP A 86 15.86 -5.29 1.69
C ASP A 86 15.28 -3.93 2.09
N GLU A 87 14.07 -3.90 2.66
CA GLU A 87 13.34 -2.71 3.12
C GLU A 87 13.03 -1.67 2.01
N ASP A 88 13.42 -1.94 0.76
CA ASP A 88 13.19 -1.04 -0.38
C ASP A 88 11.81 -1.25 -0.99
N TYR A 89 11.27 -2.47 -0.88
CA TYR A 89 10.05 -2.90 -1.56
C TYR A 89 9.04 -3.54 -0.63
N TRP A 90 7.77 -3.42 -1.02
CA TRP A 90 6.70 -4.21 -0.44
C TRP A 90 5.59 -4.46 -1.45
N LEU A 91 4.87 -5.57 -1.28
CA LEU A 91 3.77 -5.98 -2.15
C LEU A 91 2.45 -5.83 -1.39
N GLN A 92 1.45 -5.21 -2.00
CA GLN A 92 0.08 -5.19 -1.51
C GLN A 92 -0.79 -6.14 -2.34
N VAL A 93 -1.55 -6.98 -1.67
CA VAL A 93 -2.60 -7.80 -2.29
C VAL A 93 -3.93 -7.42 -1.66
N HIS A 94 -4.89 -7.05 -2.49
CA HIS A 94 -6.26 -6.79 -2.10
C HIS A 94 -7.10 -8.03 -2.38
N THR A 95 -7.83 -8.52 -1.37
CA THR A 95 -8.69 -9.71 -1.49
C THR A 95 -10.10 -9.48 -0.99
N THR A 96 -11.04 -10.24 -1.54
CA THR A 96 -12.43 -10.33 -1.06
C THR A 96 -12.79 -11.74 -0.59
N GLY A 97 -13.81 -11.83 0.25
CA GLY A 97 -14.28 -13.06 0.89
C GLY A 97 -13.49 -13.44 2.14
N ASP A 98 -12.16 -13.54 2.02
CA ASP A 98 -11.23 -13.91 3.10
C ASP A 98 -9.84 -13.30 2.84
N VAL A 99 -8.95 -13.31 3.84
CA VAL A 99 -7.57 -12.79 3.75
C VAL A 99 -6.78 -13.49 2.64
N ALA A 100 -7.00 -14.79 2.45
CA ALA A 100 -6.44 -15.58 1.35
C ALA A 100 -7.46 -15.86 0.23
N GLY A 101 -8.49 -15.01 0.12
CA GLY A 101 -9.63 -15.18 -0.77
C GLY A 101 -9.37 -14.81 -2.23
N GLN A 102 -10.41 -14.27 -2.88
CA GLN A 102 -10.33 -13.85 -4.27
C GLN A 102 -9.41 -12.63 -4.39
N VAL A 103 -8.37 -12.72 -5.23
CA VAL A 103 -7.47 -11.60 -5.51
C VAL A 103 -8.15 -10.61 -6.46
N GLU A 104 -8.28 -9.38 -6.00
CA GLU A 104 -8.86 -8.27 -6.77
C GLU A 104 -7.77 -7.42 -7.42
N SER A 105 -6.70 -7.10 -6.66
CA SER A 105 -5.57 -6.36 -7.19
C SER A 105 -4.26 -6.69 -6.49
N VAL A 106 -3.17 -6.49 -7.21
CA VAL A 106 -1.81 -6.66 -6.71
C VAL A 106 -0.99 -5.43 -7.11
N ILE A 107 -0.28 -4.85 -6.14
CA ILE A 107 0.51 -3.64 -6.35
C ILE A 107 1.88 -3.85 -5.72
N LEU A 108 2.94 -3.61 -6.50
CA LEU A 108 4.30 -3.49 -5.98
C LEU A 108 4.55 -2.03 -5.65
N PHE A 109 5.07 -1.76 -4.46
CA PHE A 109 5.52 -0.46 -4.02
C PHE A 109 7.02 -0.46 -3.75
N ASN A 110 7.66 0.68 -4.02
CA ASN A 110 8.97 1.05 -3.52
C ASN A 110 8.85 2.34 -2.69
N TYR A 111 9.69 2.48 -1.66
CA TYR A 111 9.72 3.71 -0.88
C TYR A 111 10.40 4.84 -1.65
N LEU A 112 9.82 6.05 -1.56
CA LEU A 112 10.43 7.29 -2.07
C LEU A 112 11.04 8.12 -0.95
N SER A 113 10.39 8.14 0.22
CA SER A 113 10.88 8.84 1.40
C SER A 113 10.23 8.32 2.67
N TYR A 114 10.96 8.42 3.77
CA TYR A 114 10.48 8.19 5.13
C TYR A 114 10.96 9.33 6.02
N VAL A 115 10.04 9.98 6.73
CA VAL A 115 10.36 11.13 7.58
C VAL A 115 9.73 10.93 8.96
N THR A 116 10.56 10.80 9.99
CA THR A 116 10.08 10.82 11.38
C THR A 116 9.58 12.21 11.74
N ILE A 117 8.40 12.29 12.35
CA ILE A 117 7.74 13.53 12.71
C ILE A 117 7.97 13.78 14.20
N THR A 118 8.68 14.86 14.53
CA THR A 118 9.04 15.14 15.94
C THR A 118 8.16 16.21 16.58
N SER A 119 7.17 16.75 15.87
CA SER A 119 6.25 17.76 16.40
C SER A 119 4.90 17.81 15.67
N GLU A 120 3.86 18.24 16.39
CA GLU A 120 2.52 18.44 15.80
C GLU A 120 2.52 19.51 14.69
N ALA A 121 3.34 20.56 14.84
CA ALA A 121 3.46 21.61 13.83
C ALA A 121 4.02 21.05 12.51
N GLU A 122 4.99 20.15 12.58
CA GLU A 122 5.52 19.45 11.42
C GLU A 122 4.50 18.51 10.80
N LEU A 123 3.77 17.74 11.62
CA LEU A 123 2.68 16.89 11.15
C LEU A 123 1.63 17.70 10.36
N ARG A 124 1.17 18.82 10.93
CA ARG A 124 0.17 19.69 10.29
C ARG A 124 0.66 20.28 8.96
N ARG A 125 1.94 20.60 8.87
CA ARG A 125 2.57 21.11 7.65
C ARG A 125 2.66 20.04 6.56
N LEU A 126 3.04 18.82 6.93
CA LEU A 126 3.31 17.74 5.97
C LEU A 126 2.07 16.96 5.56
N ALA A 127 1.12 16.74 6.47
CA ALA A 127 -0.04 15.88 6.26
C ALA A 127 -1.36 16.44 6.82
N GLY A 128 -1.35 17.68 7.33
CA GLY A 128 -2.56 18.35 7.83
C GLY A 128 -3.28 19.20 6.78
N PRO A 129 -4.27 20.03 7.20
CA PRO A 129 -5.09 20.87 6.32
C PRO A 129 -4.33 21.93 5.52
N GLN A 130 -3.06 22.16 5.84
CA GLN A 130 -2.18 23.08 5.09
C GLN A 130 -1.29 22.35 4.08
N SER A 131 -1.26 21.02 4.12
CA SER A 131 -0.52 20.21 3.17
C SER A 131 -1.25 20.09 1.84
N LEU A 132 -0.54 19.66 0.80
CA LEU A 132 -1.13 19.32 -0.49
C LEU A 132 -1.77 17.93 -0.49
N ILE A 133 -1.44 17.08 0.51
CA ILE A 133 -1.98 15.73 0.62
C ILE A 133 -3.48 15.82 0.93
N GLY A 134 -4.27 15.05 0.21
CA GLY A 134 -5.73 15.07 0.27
C GLY A 134 -6.38 16.00 -0.76
N LEU A 135 -5.64 16.87 -1.48
CA LEU A 135 -6.22 17.62 -2.60
C LEU A 135 -6.61 16.70 -3.77
N PRO A 136 -7.52 17.10 -4.67
CA PRO A 136 -7.97 16.26 -5.80
C PRO A 136 -6.85 15.84 -6.76
N THR A 137 -5.81 16.66 -6.88
CA THR A 137 -4.59 16.33 -7.63
C THR A 137 -3.36 16.56 -6.76
N TYR A 138 -2.29 15.82 -7.06
CA TYR A 138 -0.99 15.99 -6.42
C TYR A 138 0.10 15.85 -7.49
N THR A 139 1.06 16.78 -7.50
CA THR A 139 2.21 16.73 -8.42
C THR A 139 3.45 16.24 -7.69
N HIS A 140 4.02 15.14 -8.15
CA HIS A 140 5.27 14.59 -7.65
C HIS A 140 6.27 14.49 -8.81
N ASN A 141 7.46 15.10 -8.68
CA ASN A 141 8.50 15.12 -9.71
C ASN A 141 8.02 15.53 -11.11
N GLY A 142 7.11 16.50 -11.19
CA GLY A 142 6.56 17.01 -12.46
C GLY A 142 5.46 16.12 -13.08
N VAL A 143 5.08 15.04 -12.41
CA VAL A 143 4.00 14.14 -12.82
C VAL A 143 2.78 14.40 -11.93
N GLU A 144 1.62 14.64 -12.55
CA GLU A 144 0.36 14.84 -11.84
C GLU A 144 -0.37 13.51 -11.63
N TYR A 145 -0.89 13.32 -10.42
CA TYR A 145 -1.72 12.19 -10.04
C TYR A 145 -3.10 12.68 -9.58
N THR A 146 -4.11 11.85 -9.79
CA THR A 146 -5.48 12.12 -9.33
C THR A 146 -5.77 11.33 -8.07
N ARG A 147 -6.46 11.95 -7.12
CA ARG A 147 -6.84 11.33 -5.86
C ARG A 147 -7.81 10.16 -6.08
N GLU A 148 -7.50 9.01 -5.50
CA GLU A 148 -8.34 7.82 -5.59
C GLU A 148 -9.29 7.71 -4.39
N TRP A 149 -8.78 8.00 -3.19
CA TRP A 149 -9.50 7.94 -1.92
C TRP A 149 -10.13 9.28 -1.52
N GLY A 150 -11.31 9.24 -0.91
CA GLY A 150 -12.09 10.43 -0.54
C GLY A 150 -12.88 11.05 -1.70
N THR A 151 -14.05 11.61 -1.40
CA THR A 151 -15.04 12.04 -2.41
C THR A 151 -15.27 13.56 -2.44
N GLU A 152 -14.61 14.29 -1.55
CA GLU A 152 -14.77 15.72 -1.36
C GLU A 152 -14.17 16.51 -2.54
N ASN A 153 -14.82 17.59 -2.96
CA ASN A 153 -14.33 18.42 -4.06
C ASN A 153 -13.00 19.15 -3.75
N GLY A 154 -12.71 19.39 -2.47
CA GLY A 154 -11.50 20.06 -2.00
C GLY A 154 -10.51 19.06 -1.41
N GLN A 155 -9.77 19.49 -0.39
CA GLN A 155 -8.97 18.57 0.41
C GLN A 155 -9.90 17.60 1.17
N THR A 156 -9.53 16.33 1.21
CA THR A 156 -10.20 15.29 2.01
C THR A 156 -9.33 14.88 3.19
N GLU A 157 -9.95 14.26 4.19
CA GLU A 157 -9.24 13.66 5.31
C GLU A 157 -8.50 12.39 4.87
N LEU A 158 -7.38 12.11 5.55
CA LEU A 158 -6.63 10.88 5.36
C LEU A 158 -7.45 9.69 5.85
N VAL A 159 -7.39 8.58 5.12
CA VAL A 159 -8.13 7.36 5.44
C VAL A 159 -7.42 6.62 6.57
N PRO A 160 -8.08 6.37 7.71
CA PRO A 160 -7.52 5.57 8.78
C PRO A 160 -7.46 4.09 8.39
N LEU A 161 -6.33 3.42 8.64
CA LEU A 161 -6.16 1.97 8.49
C LEU A 161 -5.43 1.43 9.72
N SER A 162 -5.88 0.30 10.27
CA SER A 162 -5.16 -0.41 11.33
C SER A 162 -4.53 -1.66 10.74
N GLU A 163 -3.19 -1.72 10.76
CA GLU A 163 -2.41 -2.80 10.19
C GLU A 163 -1.82 -3.68 11.29
N LYS A 164 -2.17 -4.97 11.29
CA LYS A 164 -1.50 -5.97 12.12
C LYS A 164 -0.30 -6.53 11.38
N VAL A 165 0.90 -6.20 11.84
CA VAL A 165 2.17 -6.65 11.26
C VAL A 165 2.72 -7.81 12.08
N ARG A 166 3.22 -8.83 11.39
CA ARG A 166 3.95 -9.96 11.96
C ARG A 166 5.28 -10.13 11.25
N ASN A 167 6.36 -10.18 12.02
CA ASN A 167 7.71 -10.50 11.56
C ASN A 167 8.17 -11.82 12.25
N PRO A 168 9.42 -12.29 12.07
CA PRO A 168 9.89 -13.52 12.72
C PRO A 168 9.95 -13.47 14.24
N ASP A 169 10.10 -12.27 14.81
CA ASP A 169 10.40 -12.07 16.23
C ASP A 169 9.15 -11.68 17.03
N GLU A 170 8.24 -10.91 16.42
CA GLU A 170 7.11 -10.29 17.11
C GLU A 170 5.90 -10.01 16.19
N SER A 171 4.82 -9.54 16.82
CA SER A 171 3.64 -9.00 16.15
C SER A 171 3.24 -7.70 16.82
N TYR A 172 2.87 -6.70 16.03
CA TYR A 172 2.48 -5.39 16.52
C TYR A 172 1.45 -4.76 15.59
N VAL A 173 0.89 -3.62 16.01
CA VAL A 173 -0.08 -2.85 15.24
C VAL A 173 0.54 -1.52 14.84
N ILE A 174 0.33 -1.13 13.59
CA ILE A 174 0.62 0.21 13.10
C ILE A 174 -0.71 0.88 12.74
N GLU A 175 -0.92 2.09 13.24
CA GLU A 175 -2.05 2.91 12.85
C GLU A 175 -1.62 3.85 11.71
N HIS A 176 -2.34 3.77 10.60
CA HIS A 176 -2.07 4.57 9.41
C HIS A 176 -3.14 5.62 9.22
N ARG A 177 -2.74 6.78 8.70
CA ARG A 177 -3.62 7.73 8.03
C ARG A 177 -3.10 7.96 6.63
N SER A 178 -3.79 7.40 5.65
CA SER A 178 -3.26 7.23 4.32
C SER A 178 -4.03 7.99 3.25
N MET A 179 -3.34 8.37 2.18
CA MET A 179 -3.95 8.93 0.98
C MET A 179 -3.36 8.31 -0.27
N LEU A 180 -4.23 7.81 -1.14
CA LEU A 180 -3.85 7.18 -2.38
C LEU A 180 -4.18 8.09 -3.56
N TYR A 181 -3.18 8.29 -4.39
CA TYR A 181 -3.29 8.90 -5.70
C TYR A 181 -2.92 7.88 -6.78
N ALA A 182 -3.45 8.05 -7.97
CA ALA A 182 -3.05 7.25 -9.12
C ALA A 182 -3.06 8.05 -10.41
N ARG A 183 -2.31 7.55 -11.38
CA ARG A 183 -2.32 8.02 -12.76
C ARG A 183 -2.30 6.85 -13.73
N ASP A 184 -2.66 7.15 -14.97
CA ASP A 184 -2.49 6.21 -16.07
C ASP A 184 -1.01 6.17 -16.52
N THR A 185 -0.54 5.00 -16.91
CA THR A 185 0.79 4.80 -17.51
C THR A 185 0.75 4.70 -19.04
N GLY A 186 -0.45 4.62 -19.62
CA GLY A 186 -0.70 4.31 -21.03
C GLY A 186 -0.63 2.82 -21.36
N LEU A 187 -0.40 1.96 -20.36
CA LEU A 187 -0.42 0.51 -20.49
C LEU A 187 -1.75 -0.05 -19.98
N THR A 188 -2.25 -1.08 -20.65
CA THR A 188 -3.51 -1.74 -20.27
C THR A 188 -3.45 -2.24 -18.83
N ASP A 189 -4.43 -1.83 -18.02
CA ASP A 189 -4.63 -2.17 -16.60
C ASP A 189 -3.40 -1.99 -15.70
N ARG A 190 -2.45 -1.12 -16.07
CA ARG A 190 -1.29 -0.78 -15.25
C ARG A 190 -1.33 0.69 -14.87
N ARG A 191 -1.67 0.95 -13.61
CA ARG A 191 -1.70 2.30 -13.05
C ARG A 191 -0.50 2.49 -12.15
N GLU A 192 0.09 3.68 -12.21
CA GLU A 192 1.08 4.09 -11.22
C GLU A 192 0.35 4.76 -10.05
N LEU A 193 0.76 4.42 -8.84
CA LEU A 193 0.14 4.86 -7.60
C LEU A 193 1.15 5.62 -6.75
N LEU A 194 0.69 6.66 -6.08
CA LEU A 194 1.45 7.41 -5.10
C LEU A 194 0.69 7.34 -3.78
N LEU A 195 1.28 6.65 -2.81
CA LEU A 195 0.70 6.43 -1.49
C LEU A 195 1.45 7.29 -0.47
N PHE A 196 0.71 8.10 0.27
CA PHE A 196 1.18 8.74 1.49
C PHE A 196 0.59 8.00 2.68
N SER A 197 1.40 7.75 3.71
CA SER A 197 0.93 7.18 4.96
C SER A 197 1.58 7.89 6.14
N VAL A 198 0.77 8.52 6.99
CA VAL A 198 1.20 8.89 8.33
C VAL A 198 1.06 7.65 9.19
N GLU A 199 2.15 7.18 9.77
CA GLU A 199 2.23 5.92 10.50
C GLU A 199 2.52 6.24 11.97
N GLU A 200 1.75 5.65 12.88
CA GLU A 200 1.97 5.69 14.33
C GLU A 200 2.20 4.26 14.81
N ASP A 201 3.39 3.99 15.35
CA ASP A 201 3.74 2.69 15.91
C ASP A 201 3.22 2.50 17.35
N SER A 202 3.44 1.31 17.90
CA SER A 202 3.02 0.97 19.26
C SER A 202 3.73 1.77 20.36
N GLU A 203 4.86 2.41 20.06
CA GLU A 203 5.60 3.29 20.97
C GLU A 203 5.15 4.76 20.84
N GLY A 204 4.26 5.06 19.90
CA GLY A 204 3.74 6.40 19.60
C GLY A 204 4.69 7.23 18.72
N THR A 205 5.67 6.60 18.08
CA THR A 205 6.52 7.28 17.09
C THR A 205 5.68 7.54 15.84
N ILE A 206 5.65 8.80 15.42
CA ILE A 206 4.94 9.21 14.21
C ILE A 206 5.94 9.37 13.08
N SER A 207 5.60 8.83 11.91
CA SER A 207 6.35 9.03 10.68
C SER A 207 5.44 9.30 9.49
N LEU A 208 6.00 9.86 8.43
CA LEU A 208 5.34 10.00 7.14
C LEU A 208 6.15 9.23 6.10
N SER A 209 5.56 8.17 5.55
CA SER A 209 6.08 7.44 4.42
C SER A 209 5.45 7.92 3.11
N THR A 210 6.24 7.92 2.04
CA THR A 210 5.76 8.12 0.67
C THR A 210 6.27 6.97 -0.17
N SER A 211 5.34 6.27 -0.82
CA SER A 211 5.63 5.10 -1.67
C SER A 211 5.10 5.32 -3.08
N LEU A 212 5.87 4.86 -4.06
CA LEU A 212 5.44 4.80 -5.46
C LEU A 212 5.17 3.34 -5.81
N GLY A 213 4.07 3.06 -6.51
CA GLY A 213 3.71 1.70 -6.85
C GLY A 213 3.15 1.53 -8.25
N ILE A 214 3.11 0.28 -8.70
CA ILE A 214 2.61 -0.12 -10.02
C ILE A 214 1.67 -1.30 -9.87
N SER A 215 0.51 -1.24 -10.53
CA SER A 215 -0.40 -2.39 -10.60
C SER A 215 0.25 -3.54 -11.39
N LEU A 216 0.12 -4.75 -10.84
CA LEU A 216 0.65 -5.98 -11.39
C LEU A 216 -0.47 -6.96 -11.71
N TYR A 217 -0.23 -7.80 -12.72
CA TYR A 217 -0.98 -9.03 -12.91
C TYR A 217 -0.44 -10.12 -12.01
N THR A 218 -1.26 -11.12 -11.68
CA THR A 218 -0.80 -12.27 -10.90
C THR A 218 0.29 -13.07 -11.61
N THR A 219 0.32 -13.05 -12.94
CA THR A 219 1.34 -13.67 -13.78
C THR A 219 2.69 -12.94 -13.76
N ASP A 220 2.73 -11.72 -13.23
CA ASP A 220 3.96 -10.93 -13.10
C ASP A 220 4.86 -11.44 -11.95
N LEU A 221 4.34 -12.39 -11.15
CA LEU A 221 4.91 -12.84 -9.89
C LEU A 221 5.15 -14.34 -9.88
N ASN A 222 6.23 -14.75 -9.23
CA ASN A 222 6.53 -16.13 -8.92
C ASN A 222 6.97 -16.27 -7.46
N VAL A 223 6.27 -17.12 -6.70
CA VAL A 223 6.58 -17.40 -5.30
C VAL A 223 7.43 -18.67 -5.21
N LEU A 224 8.57 -18.58 -4.53
CA LEU A 224 9.58 -19.63 -4.38
C LEU A 224 9.44 -20.38 -3.05
#